data_AF-A0A060XGE0-F1
#
_entry.id   AF-A0A060XGE0-F1
#
_cell.length_a   1.000
_cell.length_b   1.000
_cell.length_c   1.000
_cell.angle_alpha   90.00
_cell.angle_beta   90.00
_cell.angle_gamma   90.00
#
_symmetry.space_group_name_H-M   'P 1'
#
loop_
_entity.id
_entity.type
_entity.pdbx_description
1 polymer ?
#
loop_
_entity_poly.entity_id
_entity_poly.type
_entity_poly.pdbx_seq_one_letter_code
_entity_poly.pdbx_strand_id
1 'polypeptide(L)'
;MVLERWLNILLTDALDSTLFLKKIDKCWQDHCRQMIMIRSIFLFLDRTYVLQNSMLPSVWDMGLELFRFYIISDMKVQSKTIDGILLLIERERSGETVDRSLLRSLLSMLSDLQIYQDSFEQRFLEETNRLYAAEGQRLMQEREVPDYLHHVNKRLEEEADRVITYLDQSTQKPLIATVEKQLLGEHLTATLQKGLNHLLDENRIQDLCLLYQLFSRVRGGVLVLLQHWIEYIKAFGSTMVINPEKDKTMVQELLDFKDKVDHIIHVCFMKNEKFVNAMKEAFETFINKRTNKPAELIAKHVDWKLRAGNKEATDEELEKMLDKIMIIFRFIYGNVVPTYSFMVMWSQHINLWSCGPNIFIYGHVVPTYSFMVM
;
A
#
# COMPACT_ATOMS: atom_id res chain seq x y z
N MET A 1 39.65 37.51 2.45
CA MET A 1 39.40 38.24 3.71
C MET A 1 38.04 37.95 4.37
N VAL A 2 36.87 38.19 3.74
CA VAL A 2 35.57 38.01 4.43
C VAL A 2 35.19 36.53 4.64
N LEU A 3 35.24 35.71 3.58
CA LEU A 3 34.94 34.27 3.69
C LEU A 3 35.96 33.54 4.58
N GLU A 4 37.25 33.88 4.51
CA GLU A 4 38.27 33.32 5.40
C GLU A 4 38.02 33.67 6.88
N ARG A 5 37.49 34.87 7.17
CA ARG A 5 37.09 35.23 8.53
C ARG A 5 35.93 34.36 9.01
N TRP A 6 34.94 34.13 8.14
CA TRP A 6 33.85 33.20 8.44
C TRP A 6 34.33 31.77 8.66
N LEU A 7 35.20 31.26 7.79
CA LEU A 7 35.80 29.94 7.94
C LEU A 7 36.47 29.80 9.32
N ASN A 8 37.29 30.77 9.71
CA ASN A 8 37.94 30.76 11.02
C ASN A 8 36.93 30.74 12.18
N ILE A 9 35.83 31.50 12.10
CA ILE A 9 34.76 31.48 13.12
C ILE A 9 34.07 30.11 13.18
N LEU A 10 33.82 29.49 12.03
CA LEU A 10 33.18 28.17 11.95
C LEU A 10 34.06 27.04 12.51
N LEU A 11 35.39 27.17 12.39
CA LEU A 11 36.36 26.18 12.84
C LEU A 11 36.77 26.32 14.32
N THR A 12 36.71 27.53 14.89
CA THR A 12 37.24 27.81 16.24
C THR A 12 36.23 27.56 17.35
N ASP A 13 34.93 27.71 17.09
CA ASP A 13 33.93 27.51 18.12
C ASP A 13 33.50 26.05 18.24
N ALA A 14 33.66 25.47 19.43
CA ALA A 14 33.05 24.19 19.81
C ALA A 14 31.53 24.37 20.00
N LEU A 15 30.81 24.53 18.89
CA LEU A 15 29.35 24.74 18.88
C LEU A 15 28.60 23.42 18.81
N ASP A 16 27.48 23.35 19.53
CA ASP A 16 26.38 22.42 19.26
C ASP A 16 25.97 22.48 17.77
N SER A 17 25.56 21.34 17.22
CA SER A 17 25.22 21.16 15.81
C SER A 17 24.18 22.16 15.34
N THR A 18 23.12 22.41 16.11
CA THR A 18 22.06 23.37 15.71
C THR A 18 22.58 24.80 15.63
N LEU A 19 23.41 25.22 16.59
CA LEU A 19 23.99 26.56 16.59
C LEU A 19 25.00 26.73 15.44
N PHE A 20 25.79 25.69 15.16
CA PHE A 20 26.68 25.64 14.01
C PHE A 20 25.91 25.83 12.69
N LEU A 21 24.83 25.08 12.49
CA LEU A 21 23.99 25.19 11.29
C LEU A 21 23.40 26.59 11.11
N LYS A 22 22.93 27.23 12.18
CA LYS A 22 22.45 28.62 12.13
C LYS A 22 23.54 29.61 11.73
N LYS A 23 24.80 29.37 12.12
CA LYS A 23 25.93 30.21 11.69
C LYS A 23 26.26 30.01 10.20
N ILE A 24 26.21 28.77 9.71
CA ILE A 24 26.38 28.48 8.28
C ILE A 24 25.29 29.17 7.46
N ASP A 25 24.02 29.02 7.86
CA ASP A 25 22.89 29.64 7.19
C ASP A 25 22.99 31.17 7.18
N LYS A 26 23.36 31.78 8.33
CA LYS A 26 23.62 33.22 8.38
C LYS A 26 24.75 33.64 7.44
N CYS A 27 25.87 32.92 7.45
CA CYS A 27 27.00 33.20 6.57
C CYS A 27 26.58 33.14 5.08
N TRP A 28 25.77 32.15 4.72
CA TRP A 28 25.22 31.99 3.38
C TRP A 28 24.28 33.15 2.99
N GLN A 29 23.30 33.46 3.83
CA GLN A 29 22.36 34.55 3.59
C GLN A 29 23.05 35.91 3.45
N ASP A 30 24.03 36.19 4.32
CA ASP A 30 24.83 37.42 4.26
C ASP A 30 25.65 37.48 2.96
N HIS A 31 26.23 36.35 2.53
CA HIS A 31 26.97 36.25 1.26
C HIS A 31 26.06 36.48 0.05
N CYS A 32 24.92 35.80 -0.04
CA CYS A 32 23.94 35.98 -1.12
C CYS A 32 23.48 37.43 -1.23
N ARG A 33 23.11 38.05 -0.09
CA ARG A 33 22.66 39.44 -0.06
C ARG A 33 23.73 40.40 -0.58
N GLN A 34 24.98 40.20 -0.17
CA GLN A 34 26.11 41.03 -0.63
C GLN A 34 26.38 40.80 -2.12
N MET A 35 26.35 39.56 -2.60
CA MET A 35 26.54 39.23 -4.01
C MET A 35 25.45 39.80 -4.92
N ILE A 36 24.18 39.81 -4.48
CA ILE A 36 23.10 40.48 -5.20
C ILE A 36 23.41 41.98 -5.37
N MET A 37 23.85 42.64 -4.29
CA MET A 37 24.20 44.06 -4.33
C MET A 37 25.39 44.33 -5.26
N ILE A 38 26.45 43.52 -5.18
CA ILE A 38 27.61 43.62 -6.07
C ILE A 38 27.17 43.44 -7.52
N ARG A 39 26.38 42.41 -7.83
CA ARG A 39 25.85 42.20 -9.18
C ARG A 39 25.00 43.38 -9.66
N SER A 40 24.20 44.00 -8.80
CA SER A 40 23.43 45.20 -9.17
C SER A 40 24.31 46.40 -9.51
N ILE A 41 25.42 46.60 -8.80
CA ILE A 41 26.39 47.67 -9.09
C ILE A 41 27.12 47.37 -10.41
N PHE A 42 27.53 46.12 -10.61
CA PHE A 42 28.27 45.68 -11.80
C PHE A 42 27.37 45.13 -12.91
N LEU A 43 26.08 45.49 -12.93
CA LEU A 43 25.10 44.91 -13.87
C LEU A 43 25.50 45.11 -15.33
N PHE A 44 26.07 46.27 -15.66
CA PHE A 44 26.53 46.56 -17.02
C PHE A 44 27.67 45.63 -17.43
N LEU A 45 28.64 45.39 -16.54
CA LEU A 45 29.75 44.46 -16.79
C LEU A 45 29.23 43.04 -17.03
N ASP A 46 28.32 42.57 -16.16
CA ASP A 46 27.76 41.22 -16.20
C ASP A 46 26.93 40.99 -17.47
N ARG A 47 26.12 41.98 -17.90
CA ARG A 47 25.25 41.86 -19.09
C ARG A 47 25.89 42.23 -20.42
N THR A 48 27.10 42.78 -20.44
CA THR A 48 27.78 43.13 -21.70
C THR A 48 29.01 42.28 -21.91
N TYR A 49 30.05 42.48 -21.10
CA TYR A 49 31.32 41.80 -21.25
C TYR A 49 31.21 40.32 -20.88
N VAL A 50 30.70 39.99 -19.68
CA VAL A 50 30.64 38.60 -19.22
C VAL A 50 29.70 37.78 -20.09
N LEU A 51 28.51 38.32 -20.41
CA LEU A 51 27.56 37.64 -21.30
C LEU A 51 28.12 37.31 -22.69
N GLN A 52 29.07 38.10 -23.22
CA GLN A 52 29.72 37.84 -24.51
C GLN A 52 30.87 36.83 -24.42
N ASN A 53 31.38 36.54 -23.21
CA ASN A 53 32.53 35.67 -22.99
C ASN A 53 32.07 34.41 -22.24
N SER A 54 31.64 33.38 -22.97
CA SER A 54 31.09 32.13 -22.40
C SER A 54 32.05 31.34 -21.50
N MET A 55 33.35 31.66 -21.52
CA MET A 55 34.36 31.04 -20.65
C MET A 55 34.41 31.65 -19.25
N LEU A 56 33.76 32.81 -19.03
CA LEU A 56 33.76 33.50 -17.75
C LEU A 56 32.42 33.27 -17.02
N PRO A 57 32.45 32.89 -15.72
CA PRO A 57 31.23 32.81 -14.94
C PRO A 57 30.61 34.19 -14.73
N SER A 58 29.29 34.25 -14.53
CA SER A 58 28.63 35.49 -14.11
C SER A 58 29.15 35.94 -12.76
N VAL A 59 28.93 37.22 -12.41
CA VAL A 59 29.30 37.73 -11.07
C VAL A 59 28.64 36.89 -9.96
N TRP A 60 27.43 36.40 -10.20
CA TRP A 60 26.73 35.53 -9.26
C TRP A 60 27.39 34.16 -9.15
N ASP A 61 27.64 33.50 -10.28
CA ASP A 61 28.21 32.14 -10.30
C ASP A 61 29.64 32.14 -9.72
N MET A 62 30.44 33.17 -10.02
CA MET A 62 31.73 33.38 -9.37
C MET A 62 31.58 33.48 -7.84
N GLY A 63 30.55 34.19 -7.35
CA GLY A 63 30.24 34.27 -5.92
C GLY A 63 29.92 32.91 -5.30
N LEU A 64 29.17 32.06 -6.01
CA LEU A 64 28.86 30.69 -5.60
C LEU A 64 30.12 29.82 -5.55
N GLU A 65 30.95 29.88 -6.59
CA GLU A 65 32.23 29.16 -6.66
C GLU A 65 33.16 29.54 -5.52
N LEU A 66 33.26 30.83 -5.19
CA LEU A 66 34.07 31.31 -4.07
C LEU A 66 33.53 30.80 -2.72
N PHE A 67 32.21 30.82 -2.52
CA PHE A 67 31.63 30.30 -1.27
C PHE A 67 31.87 28.79 -1.14
N ARG A 68 31.65 28.04 -2.22
CA ARG A 68 31.95 26.60 -2.28
C ARG A 68 33.40 26.36 -1.92
N PHE A 69 34.33 27.03 -2.59
CA PHE A 69 35.77 26.81 -2.42
C PHE A 69 36.27 27.16 -1.01
N TYR A 70 35.90 28.32 -0.47
CA TYR A 70 36.45 28.80 0.80
C TYR A 70 35.71 28.30 2.04
N ILE A 71 34.41 27.99 1.95
CA ILE A 71 33.61 27.58 3.11
C ILE A 71 33.31 26.09 3.05
N ILE A 72 32.59 25.64 2.02
CA ILE A 72 32.02 24.29 2.02
C ILE A 72 33.01 23.20 1.56
N SER A 73 34.05 23.54 0.80
CA SER A 73 35.11 22.58 0.45
C SER A 73 36.02 22.25 1.63
N ASP A 74 35.97 23.01 2.74
CA ASP A 74 36.63 22.59 3.97
C ASP A 74 35.92 21.35 4.54
N MET A 75 36.66 20.25 4.66
CA MET A 75 36.09 18.95 5.04
C MET A 75 35.40 18.97 6.41
N LYS A 76 35.90 19.75 7.38
CA LYS A 76 35.31 19.81 8.71
C LYS A 76 34.00 20.57 8.68
N VAL A 77 33.95 21.69 7.96
CA VAL A 77 32.73 22.46 7.76
C VAL A 77 31.69 21.63 7.00
N GLN A 78 32.09 20.96 5.92
CA GLN A 78 31.21 20.11 5.15
C GLN A 78 30.62 18.99 6.00
N SER A 79 31.47 18.16 6.64
CA SER A 79 31.00 17.03 7.44
C SER A 79 30.05 17.50 8.53
N LYS A 80 30.43 18.54 9.30
CA LYS A 80 29.60 19.05 10.40
C LYS A 80 28.27 19.63 9.91
N THR A 81 28.24 20.21 8.71
CA THR A 81 27.00 20.70 8.08
C THR A 81 26.09 19.53 7.71
N ILE A 82 26.62 18.54 7.00
CA ILE A 82 25.87 17.37 6.54
C ILE A 82 25.38 16.54 7.74
N ASP A 83 26.26 16.23 8.69
CA ASP A 83 25.94 15.48 9.91
C ASP A 83 24.89 16.21 10.75
N GLY A 84 24.99 17.55 10.84
CA GLY A 84 24.00 18.36 11.53
C GLY A 84 22.62 18.32 10.87
N ILE A 85 22.56 18.43 9.54
CA ILE A 85 21.29 18.35 8.78
C ILE A 85 20.66 16.98 8.97
N LEU A 86 21.44 15.90 8.83
CA LEU A 86 20.98 14.52 9.05
C LEU A 86 20.44 14.33 10.47
N LEU A 87 21.14 14.84 11.48
CA LEU A 87 20.72 14.79 12.88
C LEU A 87 19.36 15.50 13.10
N LEU A 88 19.16 16.67 12.50
CA LEU A 88 17.87 17.37 12.61
C LEU A 88 16.74 16.56 11.96
N ILE A 89 16.99 15.92 10.82
CA ILE A 89 15.97 15.08 10.15
C ILE A 89 15.67 13.83 11.00
N GLU A 90 16.68 13.21 11.61
CA GLU A 90 16.49 12.07 12.51
C GLU A 90 15.67 12.43 13.76
N ARG A 91 15.94 13.59 14.37
CA ARG A 91 15.14 14.12 15.49
C ARG A 91 13.69 14.37 15.07
N GLU A 92 13.47 14.93 13.89
CA GLU A 92 12.12 15.14 13.36
C GLU A 92 11.38 13.80 13.14
N ARG A 93 12.06 12.78 12.59
CA ARG A 93 11.50 11.42 12.45
C ARG A 93 11.15 10.79 13.80
N SER A 94 11.82 11.20 14.86
CA SER A 94 11.55 10.77 16.24
C SER A 94 10.43 11.56 16.91
N GLY A 95 9.85 12.56 16.23
CA GLY A 95 8.75 13.38 16.70
C GLY A 95 9.15 14.71 17.36
N GLU A 96 10.45 15.05 17.34
CA GLU A 96 10.91 16.35 17.84
C GLU A 96 10.55 17.47 16.85
N THR A 97 10.24 18.66 17.37
CA THR A 97 10.03 19.84 16.54
C THR A 97 11.37 20.43 16.12
N VAL A 98 11.58 20.58 14.81
CA VAL A 98 12.81 21.16 14.24
C VAL A 98 12.51 22.40 13.41
N ASP A 99 13.54 23.23 13.20
CA ASP A 99 13.44 24.40 12.34
C ASP A 99 13.49 24.00 10.87
N ARG A 100 12.31 23.75 10.29
CA ARG A 100 12.16 23.38 8.87
C ARG A 100 12.62 24.47 7.91
N SER A 101 12.59 25.74 8.33
CA SER A 101 13.04 26.87 7.50
C SER A 101 14.57 26.88 7.36
N LEU A 102 15.28 26.56 8.45
CA LEU A 102 16.73 26.37 8.45
C LEU A 102 17.14 25.20 7.55
N LEU A 103 16.46 24.05 7.67
CA LEU A 103 16.70 22.89 6.80
C LEU A 103 16.51 23.24 5.32
N ARG A 104 15.40 23.91 4.99
CA ARG A 104 15.13 24.34 3.61
C ARG A 104 16.24 25.24 3.08
N SER A 105 16.63 26.27 3.84
CA SER A 105 17.67 27.22 3.41
C SER A 105 19.02 26.52 3.20
N LEU A 106 19.44 25.66 4.12
CA LEU A 106 20.70 24.93 4.02
C LEU A 106 20.71 23.92 2.88
N LEU A 107 19.61 23.18 2.66
CA LEU A 107 19.52 22.23 1.55
C LEU A 107 19.46 22.95 0.21
N SER A 108 18.73 24.07 0.11
CA SER A 108 18.77 24.94 -1.07
C SER A 108 20.17 25.48 -1.33
N MET A 109 20.92 25.88 -0.29
CA MET A 109 22.34 26.24 -0.43
C MET A 109 23.16 25.09 -1.02
N LEU A 110 23.00 23.86 -0.53
CA LEU A 110 23.73 22.70 -1.08
C LEU A 110 23.37 22.45 -2.57
N SER A 111 22.12 22.67 -2.95
CA SER A 111 21.67 22.58 -4.35
C SER A 111 22.26 23.70 -5.20
N ASP A 112 22.21 24.95 -4.75
CA ASP A 112 22.78 26.11 -5.44
C ASP A 112 24.31 25.97 -5.63
N LEU A 113 24.99 25.34 -4.67
CA LEU A 113 26.43 25.06 -4.74
C LEU A 113 26.76 23.77 -5.49
N GLN A 114 25.76 23.05 -6.02
CA GLN A 114 25.91 21.81 -6.79
C GLN A 114 26.67 20.70 -6.04
N ILE A 115 26.33 20.50 -4.76
CA ILE A 115 26.92 19.46 -3.91
C ILE A 115 25.88 18.61 -3.19
N TYR A 116 24.58 18.94 -3.34
CA TYR A 116 23.49 18.21 -2.70
C TYR A 116 23.54 16.71 -3.00
N GLN A 117 23.63 16.32 -4.28
CA GLN A 117 23.61 14.90 -4.67
C GLN A 117 24.82 14.13 -4.11
N ASP A 118 26.03 14.65 -4.35
CA ASP A 118 27.28 13.96 -4.02
C ASP A 118 27.59 13.96 -2.51
N SER A 119 27.29 15.04 -1.80
CA SER A 119 27.71 15.21 -0.39
C SER A 119 26.59 14.90 0.62
N PHE A 120 25.32 15.12 0.25
CA PHE A 120 24.18 14.94 1.14
C PHE A 120 23.33 13.72 0.76
N GLU A 121 22.79 13.66 -0.46
CA GLU A 121 21.72 12.73 -0.82
C GLU A 121 22.12 11.26 -0.62
N GLN A 122 23.32 10.88 -1.05
CA GLN A 122 23.81 9.51 -0.85
C GLN A 122 23.82 9.14 0.64
N ARG A 123 24.43 9.98 1.49
CA ARG A 123 24.49 9.75 2.95
C ARG A 123 23.11 9.77 3.58
N PHE A 124 22.23 10.66 3.14
CA PHE A 124 20.84 10.74 3.60
C PHE A 124 20.08 9.45 3.32
N LEU A 125 20.22 8.89 2.12
CA LEU A 125 19.57 7.64 1.74
C LEU A 125 20.16 6.44 2.48
N GLU A 126 21.47 6.40 2.70
CA GLU A 126 22.15 5.36 3.50
C GLU A 126 21.66 5.35 4.96
N GLU A 127 21.61 6.52 5.59
CA GLU A 127 21.11 6.67 6.97
C GLU A 127 19.61 6.35 7.07
N THR A 128 18.83 6.77 6.08
CA THR A 128 17.40 6.44 5.99
C THR A 128 17.17 4.94 5.82
N ASN A 129 17.99 4.28 5.00
CA ASN A 129 17.93 2.84 4.80
C ASN A 129 18.20 2.09 6.12
N ARG A 130 19.25 2.48 6.84
CA ARG A 130 19.62 1.90 8.13
C ARG A 130 18.51 2.09 9.18
N LEU A 131 17.97 3.30 9.28
CA LEU A 131 16.91 3.64 10.23
C LEU A 131 15.66 2.79 9.99
N TYR A 132 15.14 2.78 8.75
CA TYR A 132 13.90 2.05 8.45
C TYR A 132 14.09 0.53 8.43
N ALA A 133 15.29 0.01 8.16
CA ALA A 133 15.59 -1.41 8.34
C ALA A 133 15.45 -1.84 9.81
N ALA A 134 16.01 -1.05 10.74
CA ALA A 134 15.89 -1.32 12.17
C ALA A 134 14.45 -1.11 12.67
N GLU A 135 13.77 -0.06 12.21
CA GLU A 135 12.38 0.23 12.58
C GLU A 135 11.42 -0.86 12.11
N GLY A 136 11.55 -1.34 10.87
CA GLY A 136 10.74 -2.43 10.31
C GLY A 136 10.87 -3.72 11.12
N GLN A 137 12.11 -4.15 11.39
CA GLN A 137 12.38 -5.36 12.19
C GLN A 137 11.79 -5.26 13.59
N ARG A 138 12.01 -4.13 14.27
CA ARG A 138 11.54 -3.91 15.64
C ARG A 138 10.02 -3.88 15.71
N LEU A 139 9.35 -3.09 14.87
CA LEU A 139 7.91 -2.92 14.92
C LEU A 139 7.14 -4.15 14.46
N MET A 140 7.69 -4.96 13.55
CA MET A 140 7.08 -6.24 13.16
C MET A 140 7.01 -7.23 14.34
N GLN A 141 7.94 -7.15 15.29
CA GLN A 141 7.95 -7.95 16.51
C GLN A 141 7.03 -7.34 17.58
N GLU A 142 7.11 -6.02 17.78
CA GLU A 142 6.43 -5.33 18.88
C GLU A 142 4.93 -5.08 18.65
N ARG A 143 4.46 -4.96 17.40
CA ARG A 143 3.10 -4.50 17.07
C ARG A 143 2.29 -5.52 16.29
N GLU A 144 0.97 -5.41 16.41
CA GLU A 144 0.03 -6.13 15.55
C GLU A 144 0.02 -5.57 14.12
N VAL A 145 -0.38 -6.41 13.16
CA VAL A 145 -0.35 -6.05 11.73
C VAL A 145 -1.16 -4.79 11.39
N PRO A 146 -2.40 -4.59 11.91
CA PRO A 146 -3.14 -3.33 11.70
C PRO A 146 -2.32 -2.08 12.07
N ASP A 147 -1.74 -2.06 13.27
CA ASP A 147 -0.99 -0.92 13.78
C ASP A 147 0.32 -0.70 13.02
N TYR A 148 0.94 -1.81 12.59
CA TYR A 148 2.11 -1.77 11.73
C TYR A 148 1.80 -1.12 10.37
N LEU A 149 0.72 -1.53 9.69
CA LEU A 149 0.34 -0.97 8.39
C LEU A 149 0.01 0.52 8.47
N HIS A 150 -0.71 0.95 9.51
CA HIS A 150 -0.98 2.36 9.76
C HIS A 150 0.30 3.15 10.00
N HIS A 151 1.24 2.58 10.75
CA HIS A 151 2.55 3.18 10.96
C HIS A 151 3.33 3.34 9.65
N VAL A 152 3.35 2.32 8.79
CA VAL A 152 4.00 2.42 7.48
C VAL A 152 3.36 3.51 6.62
N ASN A 153 2.03 3.58 6.56
CA ASN A 153 1.34 4.62 5.80
C ASN A 153 1.69 6.02 6.31
N LYS A 154 1.69 6.20 7.64
CA LYS A 154 2.11 7.44 8.29
C LYS A 154 3.55 7.82 7.91
N ARG A 155 4.50 6.88 7.93
CA ARG A 155 5.88 7.17 7.51
C ARG A 155 5.98 7.59 6.06
N LEU A 156 5.24 6.95 5.15
CA LEU A 156 5.21 7.34 3.74
C LEU A 156 4.67 8.76 3.54
N GLU A 157 3.62 9.14 4.28
CA GLU A 157 3.06 10.49 4.27
C GLU A 157 4.04 11.52 4.82
N GLU A 158 4.69 11.22 5.95
CA GLU A 158 5.70 12.09 6.54
C GLU A 158 6.90 12.31 5.61
N GLU A 159 7.43 11.26 4.97
CA GLU A 159 8.54 11.41 4.02
C GLU A 159 8.12 12.17 2.76
N ALA A 160 6.90 12.00 2.28
CA ALA A 160 6.37 12.79 1.17
C ALA A 160 6.25 14.28 1.55
N ASP A 161 5.79 14.60 2.76
CA ASP A 161 5.75 15.97 3.28
C ASP A 161 7.14 16.57 3.42
N ARG A 162 8.15 15.81 3.88
CA ARG A 162 9.54 16.26 3.98
C ARG A 162 10.11 16.66 2.62
N VAL A 163 9.79 15.90 1.57
CA VAL A 163 10.19 16.23 0.21
C VAL A 163 9.62 17.57 -0.21
N ILE A 164 8.32 17.78 -0.04
CA ILE A 164 7.67 19.04 -0.39
C ILE A 164 8.20 20.20 0.46
N THR A 165 8.58 19.91 1.71
CA THR A 165 8.92 20.95 2.68
C THR A 165 10.36 21.41 2.62
N TYR A 166 11.35 20.55 2.39
CA TYR A 166 12.75 21.00 2.38
C TYR A 166 13.74 20.14 1.58
N LEU A 167 13.40 18.94 1.11
CA LEU A 167 14.32 18.14 0.28
C LEU A 167 14.22 18.55 -1.20
N ASP A 168 15.23 18.18 -1.97
CA ASP A 168 15.18 18.31 -3.42
C ASP A 168 14.19 17.31 -4.02
N GLN A 169 13.47 17.73 -5.06
CA GLN A 169 12.47 16.91 -5.75
C GLN A 169 13.07 15.64 -6.38
N SER A 170 14.36 15.67 -6.75
CA SER A 170 15.10 14.50 -7.24
C SER A 170 15.17 13.36 -6.22
N THR A 171 15.13 13.68 -4.92
CA THR A 171 15.23 12.72 -3.82
C THR A 171 13.93 11.95 -3.58
N GLN A 172 12.77 12.42 -4.07
CA GLN A 172 11.49 11.79 -3.78
C GLN A 172 11.45 10.31 -4.13
N LYS A 173 11.83 9.97 -5.36
CA LYS A 173 11.76 8.61 -5.88
C LYS A 173 12.69 7.65 -5.12
N PRO A 174 14.00 7.93 -4.94
CA PRO A 174 14.88 7.03 -4.19
C PRO A 174 14.52 6.94 -2.70
N LEU A 175 14.06 8.04 -2.09
CA LEU A 175 13.62 8.04 -0.69
C LEU A 175 12.42 7.13 -0.47
N ILE A 176 11.33 7.36 -1.21
CA ILE A 176 10.10 6.58 -1.05
C ILE A 176 10.35 5.11 -1.37
N ALA A 177 11.13 4.80 -2.42
CA ALA A 177 11.51 3.43 -2.74
C ALA A 177 12.31 2.75 -1.61
N THR A 178 13.16 3.51 -0.90
CA THR A 178 13.91 2.99 0.25
C THR A 178 12.98 2.68 1.42
N VAL A 179 12.02 3.55 1.71
CA VAL A 179 11.03 3.36 2.78
C VAL A 179 10.14 2.16 2.47
N GLU A 180 9.60 2.07 1.24
CA GLU A 180 8.78 0.96 0.78
C GLU A 180 9.55 -0.36 0.82
N LYS A 181 10.82 -0.37 0.42
CA LYS A 181 11.67 -1.56 0.51
C LYS A 181 11.79 -2.03 1.96
N GLN A 182 12.22 -1.15 2.86
CA GLN A 182 12.57 -1.54 4.23
C GLN A 182 11.33 -1.86 5.09
N LEU A 183 10.26 -1.07 4.99
CA LEU A 183 9.07 -1.25 5.82
C LEU A 183 8.05 -2.23 5.22
N LEU A 184 8.04 -2.45 3.91
CA LEU A 184 7.09 -3.40 3.28
C LEU A 184 7.82 -4.56 2.62
N GLY A 185 8.76 -4.27 1.72
CA GLY A 185 9.43 -5.28 0.89
C GLY A 185 10.09 -6.41 1.67
N GLU A 186 10.91 -6.07 2.67
CA GLU A 186 11.62 -7.06 3.51
C GLU A 186 10.67 -7.85 4.44
N HIS A 187 9.39 -7.44 4.55
CA HIS A 187 8.45 -7.97 5.53
C HIS A 187 7.12 -8.46 4.94
N LEU A 188 6.97 -8.54 3.61
CA LEU A 188 5.72 -8.94 2.94
C LEU A 188 5.17 -10.26 3.49
N THR A 189 5.97 -11.33 3.43
CA THR A 189 5.55 -12.67 3.86
C THR A 189 5.28 -12.73 5.36
N ALA A 190 6.14 -12.14 6.18
CA ALA A 190 5.99 -12.12 7.64
C ALA A 190 4.69 -11.41 8.06
N THR A 191 4.36 -10.29 7.42
CA THR A 191 3.14 -9.53 7.68
C THR A 191 1.89 -10.37 7.41
N LEU A 192 1.85 -11.09 6.28
CA LEU A 192 0.70 -11.92 5.90
C LEU A 192 0.57 -13.16 6.80
N GLN A 193 1.68 -13.84 7.08
CA GLN A 193 1.70 -15.00 7.96
C GLN A 193 1.24 -14.66 9.38
N LYS A 194 1.63 -13.48 9.89
CA LYS A 194 1.27 -13.03 11.23
C LYS A 194 -0.20 -12.60 11.34
N GLY A 195 -0.72 -11.84 10.36
CA GLY A 195 -1.98 -11.11 10.57
C GLY A 195 -3.06 -11.26 9.51
N LEU A 196 -2.80 -11.81 8.32
CA LEU A 196 -3.82 -11.83 7.26
C LEU A 196 -5.07 -12.63 7.68
N ASN A 197 -4.88 -13.81 8.26
CA ASN A 197 -6.01 -14.66 8.67
C ASN A 197 -6.91 -13.94 9.68
N HIS A 198 -6.32 -13.30 10.69
CA HIS A 198 -7.06 -12.54 11.69
C HIS A 198 -7.84 -11.36 11.08
N LEU A 199 -7.21 -10.60 10.18
CA LEU A 199 -7.88 -9.50 9.47
C LEU A 199 -9.09 -9.99 8.66
N LEU A 200 -8.96 -11.15 8.02
CA LEU A 200 -10.02 -11.77 7.23
C LEU A 200 -11.11 -12.33 8.11
N ASP A 201 -10.78 -13.07 9.17
CA ASP A 201 -11.73 -13.67 10.11
C ASP A 201 -12.60 -12.59 10.78
N GLU A 202 -11.99 -11.52 11.29
CA GLU A 202 -12.68 -10.40 11.93
C GLU A 202 -13.31 -9.40 10.95
N ASN A 203 -13.16 -9.62 9.65
CA ASN A 203 -13.73 -8.75 8.61
C ASN A 203 -13.29 -7.29 8.74
N ARG A 204 -12.00 -7.05 9.03
CA ARG A 204 -11.42 -5.71 9.19
C ARG A 204 -11.20 -5.02 7.84
N ILE A 205 -12.30 -4.57 7.22
CA ILE A 205 -12.33 -4.01 5.85
C ILE A 205 -11.34 -2.85 5.67
N GLN A 206 -11.27 -1.91 6.61
CA GLN A 206 -10.38 -0.75 6.51
C GLN A 206 -8.90 -1.15 6.43
N ASP A 207 -8.49 -2.08 7.29
CA ASP A 207 -7.12 -2.60 7.33
C ASP A 207 -6.78 -3.42 6.08
N LEU A 208 -7.74 -4.19 5.55
CA LEU A 208 -7.58 -4.94 4.30
C LEU A 208 -7.43 -4.03 3.08
N CYS A 209 -8.18 -2.93 3.02
CA CYS A 209 -7.98 -1.88 2.01
C CYS A 209 -6.57 -1.32 2.07
N LEU A 210 -6.12 -0.94 3.28
CA LEU A 210 -4.79 -0.38 3.51
C LEU A 210 -3.69 -1.37 3.14
N LEU A 211 -3.85 -2.64 3.55
CA LEU A 211 -2.92 -3.72 3.22
C LEU A 211 -2.77 -3.84 1.69
N TYR A 212 -3.88 -3.89 0.95
CA TYR A 212 -3.84 -4.02 -0.51
C TYR A 212 -3.19 -2.80 -1.18
N GLN A 213 -3.50 -1.59 -0.72
CA GLN A 213 -2.89 -0.36 -1.23
C GLN A 213 -1.36 -0.35 -1.01
N LEU A 214 -0.90 -0.70 0.19
CA LEU A 214 0.52 -0.75 0.52
C LEU A 214 1.25 -1.86 -0.25
N PHE A 215 0.69 -3.06 -0.33
CA PHE A 215 1.28 -4.19 -1.05
C PHE A 215 1.33 -3.96 -2.56
N SER A 216 0.47 -3.10 -3.11
CA SER A 216 0.49 -2.71 -4.51
C SER A 216 1.68 -1.82 -4.89
N ARG A 217 2.31 -1.16 -3.91
CA ARG A 217 3.51 -0.32 -4.12
C ARG A 217 4.77 -1.13 -4.30
N VAL A 218 4.83 -2.33 -3.73
CA VAL A 218 6.03 -3.18 -3.75
C VAL A 218 5.98 -4.20 -4.88
N ARG A 219 7.11 -4.35 -5.59
CA ARG A 219 7.25 -5.38 -6.63
C ARG A 219 7.00 -6.77 -6.04
N GLY A 220 6.01 -7.46 -6.59
CA GLY A 220 5.63 -8.81 -6.14
C GLY A 220 4.70 -8.84 -4.91
N GLY A 221 4.42 -7.71 -4.25
CA GLY A 221 3.55 -7.67 -3.08
C GLY A 221 2.15 -8.21 -3.36
N VAL A 222 1.51 -7.77 -4.45
CA VAL A 222 0.20 -8.27 -4.88
C VAL A 222 0.20 -9.78 -5.15
N LEU A 223 1.30 -10.32 -5.69
CA LEU A 223 1.42 -11.75 -5.99
C LEU A 223 1.48 -12.58 -4.71
N VAL A 224 2.28 -12.14 -3.73
CA VAL A 224 2.39 -12.83 -2.43
C VAL A 224 1.08 -12.75 -1.65
N LEU A 225 0.39 -11.60 -1.69
CA LEU A 225 -0.94 -11.45 -1.12
C LEU A 225 -1.96 -12.42 -1.77
N LEU A 226 -1.94 -12.52 -3.10
CA LEU A 226 -2.83 -13.43 -3.83
C LEU A 226 -2.61 -14.90 -3.42
N GLN A 227 -1.36 -15.32 -3.19
CA GLN A 227 -1.04 -16.67 -2.71
C GLN A 227 -1.67 -16.94 -1.33
N HIS A 228 -1.44 -16.07 -0.36
CA HIS A 228 -2.00 -16.23 0.99
C HIS A 228 -3.53 -16.13 1.00
N TRP A 229 -4.10 -15.29 0.13
CA TRP A 229 -5.55 -15.19 -0.07
C TRP A 229 -6.15 -16.52 -0.55
N ILE A 230 -5.54 -17.17 -1.54
CA ILE A 230 -5.97 -18.49 -2.05
C ILE A 230 -5.88 -19.54 -0.94
N GLU A 231 -4.76 -19.57 -0.22
CA GLU A 231 -4.52 -20.51 0.86
C GLU A 231 -5.54 -20.35 1.99
N TYR A 232 -5.83 -19.11 2.40
CA TYR A 232 -6.86 -18.80 3.38
C TYR A 232 -8.24 -19.31 2.94
N ILE A 233 -8.68 -18.98 1.72
CA ILE A 233 -10.00 -19.41 1.22
C ILE A 233 -10.08 -20.94 1.21
N LYS A 234 -9.04 -21.62 0.72
CA LYS A 234 -9.00 -23.09 0.68
C LYS A 234 -9.02 -23.68 2.09
N ALA A 235 -8.26 -23.12 3.04
CA ALA A 235 -8.18 -23.61 4.41
C ALA A 235 -9.51 -23.41 5.15
N PHE A 236 -10.01 -22.17 5.20
CA PHE A 236 -11.25 -21.82 5.88
C PHE A 236 -12.43 -22.59 5.28
N GLY A 237 -12.59 -22.55 3.95
CA GLY A 237 -13.66 -23.27 3.23
C GLY A 237 -13.64 -24.79 3.45
N SER A 238 -12.44 -25.39 3.57
CA SER A 238 -12.33 -26.83 3.86
C SER A 238 -12.93 -27.21 5.22
N THR A 239 -12.80 -26.34 6.23
CA THR A 239 -13.35 -26.60 7.58
C THR A 239 -14.89 -26.65 7.58
N MET A 240 -15.52 -25.96 6.63
CA MET A 240 -16.97 -25.85 6.50
C MET A 240 -17.56 -27.10 5.85
N VAL A 241 -16.88 -27.65 4.84
CA VAL A 241 -17.39 -28.79 4.05
C VAL A 241 -16.99 -30.15 4.61
N ILE A 242 -15.84 -30.28 5.29
CA ILE A 242 -15.30 -31.58 5.71
C ILE A 242 -16.01 -32.13 6.95
N ASN A 243 -16.43 -31.28 7.90
CA ASN A 243 -17.01 -31.73 9.16
C ASN A 243 -18.50 -32.15 9.00
N PRO A 244 -18.86 -33.43 9.18
CA PRO A 244 -20.25 -33.89 9.05
C PRO A 244 -21.22 -33.26 10.05
N GLU A 245 -20.73 -32.80 11.21
CA GLU A 245 -21.57 -32.15 12.22
C GLU A 245 -22.13 -30.81 11.75
N LYS A 246 -21.43 -30.17 10.79
CA LYS A 246 -21.84 -28.90 10.18
C LYS A 246 -22.77 -29.06 8.97
N ASP A 247 -23.14 -30.28 8.59
CA ASP A 247 -23.97 -30.54 7.38
C ASP A 247 -25.28 -29.74 7.34
N LYS A 248 -25.87 -29.47 8.51
CA LYS A 248 -27.12 -28.70 8.62
C LYS A 248 -26.96 -27.22 8.27
N THR A 249 -25.82 -26.62 8.60
CA THR A 249 -25.54 -25.19 8.41
C THR A 249 -24.62 -24.93 7.21
N MET A 250 -23.99 -25.97 6.66
CA MET A 250 -22.96 -25.88 5.62
C MET A 250 -23.35 -24.99 4.42
N VAL A 251 -24.55 -25.15 3.85
CA VAL A 251 -24.95 -24.37 2.66
C VAL A 251 -25.10 -22.88 3.00
N GLN A 252 -25.69 -22.56 4.14
CA GLN A 252 -25.83 -21.17 4.58
C GLN A 252 -24.47 -20.56 4.89
N GLU A 253 -23.62 -21.28 5.63
CA GLU A 253 -22.25 -20.85 5.93
C GLU A 253 -21.45 -20.59 4.63
N LEU A 254 -21.58 -21.44 3.60
CA LEU A 254 -20.92 -21.24 2.30
C LEU A 254 -21.39 -19.99 1.57
N LEU A 255 -22.70 -19.69 1.61
CA LEU A 255 -23.26 -18.47 1.01
C LEU A 255 -22.74 -17.23 1.74
N ASP A 256 -22.77 -17.23 3.07
CA ASP A 256 -22.29 -16.11 3.89
C ASP A 256 -20.79 -15.87 3.68
N PHE A 257 -20.00 -16.95 3.59
CA PHE A 257 -18.58 -16.86 3.30
C PHE A 257 -18.32 -16.32 1.89
N LYS A 258 -19.09 -16.74 0.89
CA LYS A 258 -18.98 -16.21 -0.47
C LYS A 258 -19.30 -14.72 -0.54
N ASP A 259 -20.38 -14.29 0.12
CA ASP A 259 -20.76 -12.88 0.20
C ASP A 259 -19.66 -12.04 0.86
N LYS A 260 -19.09 -12.53 1.97
CA LYS A 260 -17.96 -11.87 2.65
C LYS A 260 -16.74 -11.74 1.73
N VAL A 261 -16.35 -12.82 1.07
CA VAL A 261 -15.20 -12.86 0.15
C VAL A 261 -15.40 -11.92 -1.04
N ASP A 262 -16.59 -11.93 -1.66
CA ASP A 262 -16.92 -11.02 -2.78
C ASP A 262 -16.89 -9.56 -2.33
N HIS A 263 -17.41 -9.26 -1.14
CA HIS A 263 -17.40 -7.92 -0.59
C HIS A 263 -15.96 -7.40 -0.38
N ILE A 264 -15.08 -8.24 0.18
CA ILE A 264 -13.65 -7.91 0.34
C ILE A 264 -12.99 -7.66 -1.02
N ILE A 265 -13.22 -8.51 -2.02
CA ILE A 265 -12.66 -8.30 -3.37
C ILE A 265 -13.16 -6.99 -3.98
N HIS A 266 -14.45 -6.71 -3.83
CA HIS A 266 -15.09 -5.53 -4.39
C HIS A 266 -14.56 -4.23 -3.75
N VAL A 267 -14.51 -4.19 -2.41
CA VAL A 267 -14.17 -2.98 -1.65
C VAL A 267 -12.67 -2.85 -1.43
N CYS A 268 -12.01 -3.89 -0.94
CA CYS A 268 -10.60 -3.84 -0.53
C CYS A 268 -9.66 -4.01 -1.71
N PHE A 269 -9.96 -4.95 -2.61
CA PHE A 269 -9.07 -5.30 -3.73
C PHE A 269 -9.49 -4.65 -5.05
N MET A 270 -10.37 -3.64 -5.00
CA MET A 270 -10.79 -2.81 -6.14
C MET A 270 -11.25 -3.62 -7.36
N LYS A 271 -11.97 -4.73 -7.14
CA LYS A 271 -12.42 -5.66 -8.20
C LYS A 271 -11.29 -6.20 -9.07
N ASN A 272 -10.12 -6.44 -8.49
CA ASN A 272 -9.00 -7.00 -9.24
C ASN A 272 -9.35 -8.41 -9.75
N GLU A 273 -9.41 -8.56 -11.08
CA GLU A 273 -9.75 -9.81 -11.77
C GLU A 273 -8.90 -11.01 -11.35
N LYS A 274 -7.63 -10.79 -10.97
CA LYS A 274 -6.77 -11.88 -10.47
C LYS A 274 -7.31 -12.47 -9.18
N PHE A 275 -7.81 -11.64 -8.26
CA PHE A 275 -8.41 -12.09 -7.01
C PHE A 275 -9.77 -12.75 -7.24
N VAL A 276 -10.56 -12.26 -8.19
CA VAL A 276 -11.83 -12.89 -8.61
C VAL A 276 -11.58 -14.30 -9.15
N ASN A 277 -10.63 -14.45 -10.08
CA ASN A 277 -10.31 -15.76 -10.68
C ASN A 277 -9.69 -16.73 -9.67
N ALA A 278 -8.77 -16.24 -8.84
CA ALA A 278 -8.18 -17.01 -7.75
C ALA A 278 -9.22 -17.50 -6.74
N MET A 279 -10.20 -16.66 -6.40
CA MET A 279 -11.32 -17.06 -5.54
C MET A 279 -12.16 -18.15 -6.19
N LYS A 280 -12.52 -18.04 -7.48
CA LYS A 280 -13.29 -19.07 -8.19
C LYS A 280 -12.58 -20.43 -8.15
N GLU A 281 -11.28 -20.46 -8.46
CA GLU A 281 -10.47 -21.67 -8.42
C GLU A 281 -10.37 -22.24 -6.98
N ALA A 282 -10.20 -21.38 -5.99
CA ALA A 282 -10.15 -21.79 -4.58
C ALA A 282 -11.46 -22.40 -4.11
N PHE A 283 -12.61 -21.81 -4.45
CA PHE A 283 -13.95 -22.31 -4.15
C PHE A 283 -14.20 -23.68 -4.79
N GLU A 284 -13.89 -23.82 -6.07
CA GLU A 284 -13.96 -25.10 -6.77
C GLU A 284 -13.08 -26.15 -6.09
N THR A 285 -11.85 -25.78 -5.70
CA THR A 285 -10.91 -26.71 -5.08
C THR A 285 -11.43 -27.24 -3.74
N PHE A 286 -11.88 -26.37 -2.82
CA PHE A 286 -12.24 -26.83 -1.48
C PHE A 286 -13.61 -27.51 -1.44
N ILE A 287 -14.59 -27.04 -2.22
CA ILE A 287 -15.92 -27.66 -2.26
C ILE A 287 -15.82 -29.11 -2.75
N ASN A 288 -15.02 -29.33 -3.79
CA ASN A 288 -14.84 -30.66 -4.37
C ASN A 288 -13.94 -31.60 -3.53
N LYS A 289 -13.43 -31.16 -2.36
CA LYS A 289 -12.74 -32.06 -1.42
C LYS A 289 -13.68 -33.10 -0.81
N ARG A 290 -14.97 -32.79 -0.65
CA ARG A 290 -15.98 -33.73 -0.17
C ARG A 290 -16.87 -34.15 -1.32
N THR A 291 -16.71 -35.39 -1.77
CA THR A 291 -17.42 -35.92 -2.93
C THR A 291 -18.93 -36.02 -2.65
N ASN A 292 -19.77 -35.61 -3.62
CA ASN A 292 -21.23 -35.73 -3.66
C ASN A 292 -22.04 -34.99 -2.57
N LYS A 293 -21.50 -34.80 -1.36
CA LYS A 293 -22.26 -34.26 -0.23
C LYS A 293 -22.63 -32.78 -0.37
N PRO A 294 -21.73 -31.89 -0.84
CA PRO A 294 -22.09 -30.51 -1.14
C PRO A 294 -23.25 -30.40 -2.13
N ALA A 295 -23.26 -31.22 -3.18
CA ALA A 295 -24.35 -31.27 -4.16
C ALA A 295 -25.69 -31.70 -3.52
N GLU A 296 -25.66 -32.78 -2.72
CA GLU A 296 -26.85 -33.28 -2.01
C GLU A 296 -27.45 -32.23 -1.06
N LEU A 297 -26.60 -31.58 -0.26
CA LEU A 297 -27.04 -30.62 0.75
C LEU A 297 -27.56 -29.33 0.11
N ILE A 298 -26.97 -28.86 -1.01
CA ILE A 298 -27.52 -27.73 -1.77
C ILE A 298 -28.90 -28.06 -2.31
N ALA A 299 -29.10 -29.24 -2.92
CA ALA A 299 -30.41 -29.64 -3.42
C ALA A 299 -31.48 -29.67 -2.31
N LYS A 300 -31.13 -30.22 -1.13
CA LYS A 300 -32.03 -30.22 0.04
C LYS A 300 -32.30 -28.81 0.57
N HIS A 301 -31.31 -27.93 0.56
CA HIS A 301 -31.48 -26.55 1.01
C HIS A 301 -32.44 -25.78 0.11
N VAL A 302 -32.34 -25.95 -1.21
CA VAL A 302 -33.26 -25.31 -2.16
C VAL A 302 -34.69 -25.86 -2.01
N ASP A 303 -34.89 -27.19 -1.91
CA ASP A 303 -36.23 -27.77 -1.69
C ASP A 303 -36.86 -27.24 -0.39
N TRP A 304 -36.10 -27.19 0.71
CA TRP A 304 -36.58 -26.63 1.97
C TRP A 304 -36.99 -25.16 1.83
N LYS A 305 -36.16 -24.34 1.18
CA LYS A 305 -36.44 -22.92 0.96
C LYS A 305 -37.66 -22.67 0.06
N LEU A 306 -37.84 -23.45 -1.00
CA LEU A 306 -39.03 -23.35 -1.86
C LEU A 306 -40.32 -23.76 -1.13
N ARG A 307 -40.27 -24.79 -0.28
CA ARG A 307 -41.42 -25.18 0.56
C ARG A 307 -41.76 -24.14 1.62
N ALA A 308 -40.73 -23.50 2.20
CA ALA A 308 -40.88 -22.44 3.18
C ALA A 308 -41.30 -21.08 2.57
N GLY A 309 -41.00 -20.86 1.29
CA GLY A 309 -41.22 -19.59 0.57
C GLY A 309 -42.66 -19.06 0.61
N ASN A 310 -43.66 -19.91 0.81
CA ASN A 310 -45.05 -19.48 1.00
C ASN A 310 -45.35 -18.80 2.35
N LYS A 311 -44.40 -18.71 3.29
CA LYS A 311 -44.64 -18.19 4.65
C LYS A 311 -43.63 -17.17 5.19
N GLU A 312 -42.40 -17.12 4.69
CA GLU A 312 -41.30 -16.42 5.38
C GLU A 312 -40.45 -15.45 4.52
N ALA A 313 -40.62 -15.40 3.20
CA ALA A 313 -39.84 -14.52 2.32
C ALA A 313 -40.67 -13.98 1.16
N THR A 314 -40.30 -12.81 0.64
CA THR A 314 -40.88 -12.26 -0.59
C THR A 314 -40.35 -13.00 -1.82
N ASP A 315 -41.10 -12.99 -2.92
CA ASP A 315 -40.68 -13.61 -4.19
C ASP A 315 -39.32 -13.05 -4.67
N GLU A 316 -39.06 -11.75 -4.46
CA GLU A 316 -37.79 -11.10 -4.83
C GLU A 316 -36.60 -11.58 -3.97
N GLU A 317 -36.81 -11.80 -2.66
CA GLU A 317 -35.77 -12.35 -1.78
C GLU A 317 -35.47 -13.81 -2.10
N LEU A 318 -36.51 -14.57 -2.46
CA LEU A 318 -36.38 -15.95 -2.90
C LEU A 318 -35.58 -16.05 -4.19
N GLU A 319 -35.86 -15.19 -5.18
CA GLU A 319 -35.12 -15.13 -6.44
C GLU A 319 -33.63 -14.79 -6.22
N LYS A 320 -33.33 -13.74 -5.43
CA LYS A 320 -31.95 -13.37 -5.08
C LYS A 320 -31.20 -14.49 -4.37
N MET A 321 -31.87 -15.21 -3.48
CA MET A 321 -31.27 -16.35 -2.78
C MET A 321 -30.98 -17.51 -3.74
N LEU A 322 -31.90 -17.83 -4.65
CA LEU A 322 -31.70 -18.86 -5.67
C LEU A 322 -30.52 -18.50 -6.58
N ASP A 323 -30.39 -17.24 -7.01
CA ASP A 323 -29.24 -16.78 -7.80
C ASP A 323 -27.91 -17.00 -7.09
N LYS A 324 -27.83 -16.68 -5.78
CA LYS A 324 -26.62 -16.93 -4.98
C LYS A 324 -26.30 -18.41 -4.88
N ILE A 325 -27.31 -19.26 -4.68
CA ILE A 325 -27.12 -20.72 -4.63
C ILE A 325 -26.61 -21.24 -5.99
N MET A 326 -27.15 -20.71 -7.09
CA MET A 326 -26.71 -21.08 -8.44
C MET A 326 -25.24 -20.69 -8.69
N ILE A 327 -24.75 -19.60 -8.10
CA ILE A 327 -23.31 -19.26 -8.15
C ILE A 327 -22.48 -20.32 -7.43
N ILE A 328 -22.88 -20.75 -6.23
CA ILE A 328 -22.17 -21.81 -5.49
C ILE A 328 -22.23 -23.15 -6.23
N PHE A 329 -23.37 -23.48 -6.85
CA PHE A 329 -23.54 -24.70 -7.61
C PHE A 329 -22.55 -24.80 -8.78
N ARG A 330 -22.20 -23.69 -9.43
CA ARG A 330 -21.19 -23.69 -10.51
C ARG A 330 -19.80 -24.17 -10.06
N PHE A 331 -19.50 -24.15 -8.76
CA PHE A 331 -18.24 -24.66 -8.22
C PHE A 331 -18.24 -26.17 -7.96
N ILE A 332 -19.41 -26.83 -7.98
CA ILE A 332 -19.56 -28.26 -7.76
C ILE A 332 -19.42 -28.97 -9.10
N TYR A 333 -18.28 -29.62 -9.32
CA TYR A 333 -17.83 -30.22 -10.59
C TYR A 333 -17.69 -29.20 -11.73
N GLY A 334 -16.55 -28.52 -11.77
CA GLY A 334 -16.19 -27.52 -12.78
C GLY A 334 -16.70 -27.87 -14.17
N ASN A 335 -17.53 -26.99 -14.72
CA ASN A 335 -17.95 -26.90 -16.12
C ASN A 335 -18.51 -28.16 -16.83
N VAL A 336 -18.74 -29.31 -16.18
CA VAL A 336 -19.19 -30.54 -16.87
C VAL A 336 -20.56 -31.07 -16.39
N VAL A 337 -21.24 -30.38 -15.48
CA VAL A 337 -22.62 -30.71 -15.13
C VAL A 337 -23.53 -29.66 -15.77
N PRO A 338 -24.05 -29.88 -17.00
CA PRO A 338 -25.02 -28.96 -17.57
C PRO A 338 -26.22 -28.88 -16.64
N THR A 339 -26.89 -27.73 -16.61
CA THR A 339 -28.19 -27.49 -15.99
C THR A 339 -29.20 -28.65 -16.14
N TYR A 340 -29.05 -29.47 -17.19
CA TYR A 340 -29.72 -30.75 -17.37
C TYR A 340 -29.53 -31.76 -16.23
N SER A 341 -28.32 -31.95 -15.69
CA SER A 341 -28.12 -32.84 -14.54
C SER A 341 -28.65 -32.25 -13.24
N PHE A 342 -28.74 -30.91 -13.12
CA PHE A 342 -29.48 -30.28 -12.02
C PHE A 342 -30.98 -30.57 -12.16
N MET A 343 -31.57 -30.41 -13.35
CA MET A 343 -32.97 -30.79 -13.61
C MET A 343 -33.23 -32.29 -13.43
N VAL A 344 -32.29 -33.15 -13.80
CA VAL A 344 -32.40 -34.61 -13.63
C VAL A 344 -32.19 -35.01 -12.16
N MET A 345 -31.24 -34.42 -11.43
CA MET A 345 -31.10 -34.63 -9.97
C MET A 345 -32.31 -34.08 -9.21
N TRP A 346 -32.83 -32.91 -9.61
CA TRP A 346 -34.08 -32.35 -9.08
C TRP A 346 -35.26 -33.28 -9.33
N SER A 347 -35.41 -33.76 -10.56
CA SER A 347 -36.47 -34.69 -10.95
C SER A 347 -36.34 -36.05 -10.24
N GLN A 348 -35.12 -36.57 -10.06
CA GLN A 348 -34.90 -37.86 -9.39
C GLN A 348 -35.01 -37.79 -7.87
N HIS A 349 -34.61 -36.70 -7.21
CA HIS A 349 -34.73 -36.59 -5.74
C HIS A 349 -36.12 -36.15 -5.26
N ILE A 350 -36.91 -35.45 -6.08
CA ILE A 350 -38.33 -35.16 -5.78
C ILE A 350 -39.21 -36.42 -5.86
N ASN A 351 -38.77 -37.47 -6.56
CA ASN A 351 -39.50 -38.74 -6.70
C ASN A 351 -39.50 -39.66 -5.46
N LEU A 352 -39.14 -39.16 -4.28
CA LEU A 352 -39.30 -39.90 -3.00
C LEU A 352 -40.45 -39.40 -2.12
N TRP A 353 -41.22 -38.38 -2.54
CA TRP A 353 -42.43 -37.97 -1.82
C TRP A 353 -43.59 -37.72 -2.79
N SER A 354 -44.08 -38.79 -3.41
CA SER A 354 -45.48 -38.86 -3.82
C SER A 354 -46.34 -38.76 -2.56
N CYS A 355 -46.89 -37.57 -2.28
CA CYS A 355 -48.29 -37.33 -1.86
C CYS A 355 -48.48 -35.90 -1.31
N GLY A 356 -49.13 -35.05 -2.13
CA GLY A 356 -49.67 -33.74 -1.77
C GLY A 356 -50.35 -33.11 -2.98
N PRO A 357 -51.67 -32.83 -2.98
CA PRO A 357 -52.48 -32.68 -4.19
C PRO A 357 -52.49 -31.24 -4.72
N ASN A 358 -51.34 -30.69 -5.08
CA ASN A 358 -51.26 -29.45 -5.86
C ASN A 358 -49.94 -29.37 -6.62
N ILE A 359 -49.87 -30.10 -7.73
CA ILE A 359 -49.06 -29.65 -8.88
C ILE A 359 -49.94 -28.64 -9.62
N PHE A 360 -49.87 -27.41 -9.15
CA PHE A 360 -50.24 -26.24 -9.94
C PHE A 360 -48.97 -25.43 -10.13
N ILE A 361 -48.23 -25.79 -11.19
CA ILE A 361 -47.43 -24.78 -11.87
C ILE A 361 -48.49 -23.82 -12.42
N TYR A 362 -48.53 -22.60 -11.86
CA TYR A 362 -49.40 -21.52 -12.32
C TYR A 362 -49.46 -21.53 -13.85
N GLY A 363 -50.66 -21.35 -14.40
CA GLY A 363 -50.99 -21.41 -15.83
C GLY A 363 -50.32 -20.35 -16.72
N HIS A 364 -49.03 -20.15 -16.56
CA HIS A 364 -48.14 -19.55 -17.53
C HIS A 364 -47.12 -20.59 -17.94
N VAL A 365 -47.13 -20.90 -19.24
CA VAL A 365 -45.99 -21.49 -19.94
C VAL A 365 -44.76 -20.70 -19.54
N VAL A 366 -43.90 -21.26 -18.69
CA VAL A 366 -42.52 -20.78 -18.60
C VAL A 366 -41.89 -21.22 -19.91
N PRO A 367 -41.54 -20.30 -20.82
CA PRO A 367 -40.85 -20.70 -22.03
C PRO A 367 -39.52 -21.28 -21.59
N THR A 368 -39.16 -22.42 -22.16
CA THR A 368 -37.84 -23.06 -22.12
C THR A 368 -36.71 -22.19 -22.72
N TYR A 369 -36.88 -20.87 -22.80
CA TYR A 369 -36.00 -19.92 -23.46
C TYR A 369 -35.93 -18.62 -22.64
N SER A 370 -34.92 -18.51 -21.77
CA SER A 370 -34.28 -17.22 -21.40
C SER A 370 -33.07 -17.37 -20.46
N PHE A 371 -32.74 -18.57 -19.97
CA PHE A 371 -31.47 -18.80 -19.26
C PHE A 371 -30.30 -19.21 -20.17
N MET A 372 -30.46 -18.99 -21.47
CA MET A 372 -29.41 -19.19 -22.47
C MET A 372 -29.06 -17.82 -23.03
N VAL A 373 -27.85 -17.36 -22.72
CA VAL A 373 -27.22 -16.11 -23.17
C VAL A 373 -27.57 -14.85 -22.34
N MET A 374 -26.90 -14.71 -21.19
CA MET A 374 -26.12 -13.51 -20.84
C MET A 374 -25.09 -13.82 -19.77
#